data_AF-A0A966XKK2-F1
#
_entry.id   AF-A0A966XKK2-F1
#
_cell.length_a   1.000
_cell.length_b   1.000
_cell.length_c   1.000
_cell.angle_alpha   90.00
_cell.angle_beta   90.00
_cell.angle_gamma   90.00
#
_symmetry.space_group_name_H-M   'P 1'
#
loop_
_entity.id
_entity.type
_entity.pdbx_description
1 polymer ?
#
loop_
_entity_poly.entity_id
_entity_poly.type
_entity_poly.pdbx_seq_one_letter_code
_entity_poly.pdbx_strand_id
1 'polypeptide(L)'
;MSEKELEQVVEEEDQILDSTDPEETASSEEEVVEQEEATEEQEVVEDYSEDMIALFGEDLTEEIKEKAATIFEAAVQSRVDRAVTAETSRLEEEYAQKVETFTEETNARVDEYLDYVVQEWMEQNEVAIEEALTTELTTEFIEGLKNLFAEHYIDIPEDKLDVLGELTDKVEELEAKLNEQVDANIEMKKDLGKFAKTEIFVEMSEGLARTQVEKFAELAEGIDFSDEESYRRKLNLIRENYFAAKAKKSDIVEELAEEAEDIEQPVQQNYGEVGRYVQAISRTAKK
;
A
#
# COMPACT_ATOMS: atom_id res chain seq x y z
N MET A 1 1.00 -1.97 -48.04
CA MET A 1 2.46 -1.92 -48.25
C MET A 1 2.75 -2.61 -49.56
N SER A 2 3.48 -1.96 -50.46
CA SER A 2 3.84 -2.56 -51.75
C SER A 2 4.83 -3.69 -51.54
N GLU A 3 4.86 -4.70 -52.42
CA GLU A 3 5.82 -5.83 -52.41
C GLU A 3 7.27 -5.37 -52.20
N LYS A 4 7.58 -4.18 -52.71
CA LYS A 4 8.89 -3.54 -52.61
C LYS A 4 9.24 -3.01 -51.21
N GLU A 5 8.24 -2.71 -50.38
CA GLU A 5 8.43 -2.30 -48.99
C GLU A 5 8.63 -3.50 -48.07
N LEU A 6 8.05 -4.66 -48.39
CA LEU A 6 8.29 -5.92 -47.66
C LEU A 6 9.70 -6.46 -47.95
N GLU A 7 10.18 -6.34 -49.18
CA GLU A 7 11.51 -6.81 -49.58
C GLU A 7 12.65 -5.97 -48.96
N GLN A 8 12.42 -4.67 -48.70
CA GLN A 8 13.37 -3.83 -47.98
C GLN A 8 13.43 -4.12 -46.48
N VAL A 9 12.32 -4.52 -45.85
CA VAL A 9 12.29 -4.85 -44.42
C VAL A 9 12.98 -6.20 -44.17
N VAL A 10 12.85 -7.16 -45.09
CA VAL A 10 13.56 -8.45 -45.02
C VAL A 10 15.07 -8.27 -45.24
N GLU A 11 15.50 -7.38 -46.14
CA GLU A 11 16.93 -7.04 -46.31
C GLU A 11 17.54 -6.32 -45.10
N GLU A 12 16.76 -5.52 -44.36
CA GLU A 12 17.22 -4.87 -43.12
C GLU A 12 17.25 -5.84 -41.93
N GLU A 13 16.34 -6.82 -41.83
CA GLU A 13 16.40 -7.86 -40.79
C GLU A 13 17.59 -8.82 -40.99
N ASP A 14 17.88 -9.23 -42.23
CA ASP A 14 19.01 -10.13 -42.52
C ASP A 14 20.38 -9.46 -42.24
N GLN A 15 20.49 -8.13 -42.35
CA GLN A 15 21.72 -7.41 -41.99
C GLN A 15 21.94 -7.27 -40.48
N ILE A 16 20.89 -7.38 -39.65
CA ILE A 16 21.03 -7.32 -38.19
C ILE A 16 21.51 -8.68 -37.64
N LEU A 17 21.08 -9.78 -38.26
CA LEU A 17 21.43 -11.16 -37.88
C LEU A 17 22.89 -11.58 -38.19
N ASP A 18 23.56 -10.95 -39.17
CA ASP A 18 24.95 -11.27 -39.56
C ASP A 18 26.02 -10.49 -38.75
N SER A 19 25.59 -9.63 -37.81
CA SER A 19 26.51 -8.85 -36.96
C SER A 19 26.78 -9.44 -35.57
N THR A 20 26.13 -10.56 -35.23
CA THR A 20 26.35 -11.28 -33.97
C THR A 20 27.26 -12.49 -34.21
N ASP A 21 28.57 -12.23 -34.13
CA ASP A 21 29.64 -13.24 -34.07
C ASP A 21 29.43 -14.16 -32.85
N PRO A 22 29.29 -15.49 -33.01
CA PRO A 22 28.92 -16.41 -31.93
C PRO A 22 30.13 -16.94 -31.12
N GLU A 23 31.31 -16.32 -31.19
CA GLU A 23 32.53 -16.82 -30.53
C GLU A 23 33.12 -15.94 -29.41
N GLU A 24 32.35 -15.02 -28.80
CA GLU A 24 32.89 -14.18 -27.70
C GLU A 24 32.00 -14.04 -26.45
N THR A 25 31.30 -15.10 -26.05
CA THR A 25 30.55 -15.10 -24.77
C THR A 25 30.63 -16.45 -24.06
N ALA A 26 31.84 -16.95 -23.76
CA ALA A 26 32.02 -18.13 -22.92
C ALA A 26 33.44 -18.23 -22.33
N SER A 27 33.90 -17.21 -21.61
CA SER A 27 35.02 -17.35 -20.66
C SER A 27 35.09 -16.11 -19.76
N SER A 28 34.20 -16.04 -18.78
CA SER A 28 34.42 -15.25 -17.56
C SER A 28 34.01 -16.11 -16.38
N GLU A 29 34.69 -17.27 -16.28
CA GLU A 29 34.71 -18.07 -15.06
C GLU A 29 35.47 -17.28 -13.99
N GLU A 30 34.76 -16.99 -12.89
CA GLU A 30 35.30 -16.74 -11.55
C GLU A 30 36.59 -15.91 -11.48
N GLU A 31 36.47 -14.61 -11.74
CA GLU A 31 37.38 -13.67 -11.08
C GLU A 31 36.83 -13.43 -9.67
N VAL A 32 37.18 -14.34 -8.77
CA VAL A 32 37.09 -14.11 -7.33
C VAL A 32 37.85 -12.83 -7.05
N VAL A 33 37.13 -11.74 -6.80
CA VAL A 33 37.70 -10.51 -6.29
C VAL A 33 38.19 -10.83 -4.87
N GLU A 34 39.40 -11.38 -4.78
CA GLU A 34 40.23 -11.24 -3.59
C GLU A 34 40.50 -9.74 -3.44
N GLN A 35 39.56 -9.07 -2.79
CA GLN A 35 39.79 -7.79 -2.20
C GLN A 35 40.77 -8.04 -1.04
N GLU A 36 42.07 -8.14 -1.34
CA GLU A 36 43.10 -7.76 -0.37
C GLU A 36 42.92 -6.27 -0.11
N GLU A 37 41.91 -5.94 0.70
CA GLU A 37 41.86 -4.68 1.40
C GLU A 37 43.03 -4.75 2.38
N ALA A 38 44.19 -4.28 1.91
CA ALA A 38 45.31 -3.96 2.77
C ALA A 38 44.83 -2.84 3.68
N THR A 39 44.20 -3.24 4.79
CA THR A 39 43.87 -2.38 5.91
C THR A 39 45.21 -1.82 6.37
N GLU A 40 45.49 -0.58 5.99
CA GLU A 40 46.65 0.15 6.45
C GLU A 40 46.47 0.26 7.97
N GLU A 41 47.10 -0.64 8.72
CA GLU A 41 47.10 -0.63 10.18
C GLU A 41 47.71 0.70 10.61
N GLN A 42 46.83 1.67 10.87
CA GLN A 42 47.23 2.95 11.42
C GLN A 42 47.63 2.68 12.88
N GLU A 43 48.90 2.28 13.09
CA GLU A 43 49.49 2.16 14.42
C GLU A 43 49.47 3.55 15.08
N VAL A 44 48.45 3.77 15.90
CA VAL A 44 48.42 4.92 16.80
C VAL A 44 49.35 4.58 17.96
N VAL A 45 50.63 4.92 17.80
CA VAL A 45 51.61 4.84 18.89
C VAL A 45 51.37 6.04 19.81
N GLU A 46 50.55 5.84 20.83
CA GLU A 46 50.43 6.79 21.95
C GLU A 46 51.55 6.53 22.96
N ASP A 47 52.30 7.56 23.32
CA ASP A 47 53.36 7.49 24.32
C ASP A 47 52.74 7.56 25.74
N TYR A 48 52.73 6.42 26.44
CA TYR A 48 52.20 6.31 27.80
C TYR A 48 53.25 6.57 28.89
N SER A 49 54.47 6.99 28.52
CA SER A 49 55.57 7.19 29.46
C SER A 49 55.24 8.26 30.52
N GLU A 50 54.60 9.36 30.12
CA GLU A 50 54.20 10.44 31.03
C GLU A 50 53.15 9.99 32.06
N ASP A 51 52.12 9.26 31.62
CA ASP A 51 51.06 8.73 32.49
C ASP A 51 51.59 7.71 33.48
N MET A 52 52.56 6.90 33.04
CA MET A 52 53.19 5.91 33.88
C MET A 52 54.14 6.56 34.92
N ILE A 53 54.86 7.63 34.55
CA ILE A 53 55.66 8.44 35.50
C ILE A 53 54.74 9.09 36.55
N ALA A 54 53.55 9.56 36.15
CA ALA A 54 52.56 10.12 37.07
C ALA A 54 51.99 9.07 38.05
N LEU A 55 51.88 7.80 37.64
CA LEU A 55 51.38 6.70 38.45
C LEU A 55 52.39 6.22 39.52
N PHE A 56 53.69 6.24 39.20
CA PHE A 56 54.75 5.71 40.06
C PHE A 56 55.31 6.70 41.09
N GLY A 57 55.13 8.02 40.90
CA GLY A 57 55.59 9.05 41.84
C GLY A 57 57.12 9.21 41.93
N GLU A 58 57.60 10.07 42.83
CA GLU A 58 59.04 10.40 43.00
C GLU A 58 59.87 9.32 43.74
N ASP A 59 59.24 8.25 44.27
CA ASP A 59 59.91 7.26 45.14
C ASP A 59 60.71 6.16 44.39
N LEU A 60 60.71 6.17 43.05
CA LEU A 60 61.45 5.24 42.21
C LEU A 60 62.64 5.91 41.50
N THR A 61 63.74 5.18 41.31
CA THR A 61 64.86 5.67 40.50
C THR A 61 64.46 5.75 39.02
N GLU A 62 64.95 6.77 38.30
CA GLU A 62 64.61 7.02 36.89
C GLU A 62 64.85 5.79 35.98
N GLU A 63 65.91 5.02 36.23
CA GLU A 63 66.20 3.79 35.49
C GLU A 63 65.14 2.69 35.68
N ILE A 64 64.49 2.63 36.84
CA ILE A 64 63.42 1.65 37.10
C ILE A 64 62.12 2.11 36.45
N LYS A 65 61.85 3.41 36.43
CA LYS A 65 60.68 3.98 35.73
C LYS A 65 60.77 3.71 34.22
N GLU A 66 61.90 4.00 33.59
CA GLU A 66 62.09 3.75 32.15
C GLU A 66 61.90 2.26 31.79
N LYS A 67 62.50 1.35 32.56
CA LYS A 67 62.34 -0.10 32.36
C LYS A 67 60.90 -0.58 32.60
N ALA A 68 60.22 -0.04 33.61
CA ALA A 68 58.83 -0.36 33.88
C ALA A 68 57.91 0.16 32.76
N ALA A 69 58.22 1.33 32.19
CA ALA A 69 57.49 1.93 31.07
C ALA A 69 57.54 1.02 29.87
N THR A 70 58.73 0.66 29.42
CA THR A 70 58.91 -0.18 28.23
C THR A 70 58.28 -1.56 28.41
N ILE A 71 58.35 -2.16 29.60
CA ILE A 71 57.73 -3.47 29.86
C ILE A 71 56.21 -3.35 29.91
N PHE A 72 55.67 -2.30 30.52
CA PHE A 72 54.23 -2.06 30.60
C PHE A 72 53.65 -1.74 29.23
N GLU A 73 54.28 -0.85 28.48
CA GLU A 73 53.93 -0.51 27.10
C GLU A 73 53.92 -1.76 26.21
N ALA A 74 54.99 -2.55 26.22
CA ALA A 74 55.04 -3.81 25.47
C ALA A 74 53.97 -4.83 25.92
N ALA A 75 53.64 -4.87 27.22
CA ALA A 75 52.60 -5.75 27.74
C ALA A 75 51.19 -5.28 27.38
N VAL A 76 50.94 -3.96 27.37
CA VAL A 76 49.67 -3.36 26.95
C VAL A 76 49.50 -3.50 25.46
N GLN A 77 50.51 -3.17 24.65
CA GLN A 77 50.49 -3.34 23.20
C GLN A 77 50.21 -4.80 22.84
N SER A 78 50.93 -5.77 23.43
CA SER A 78 50.65 -7.19 23.19
C SER A 78 49.23 -7.63 23.60
N ARG A 79 48.62 -6.98 24.61
CA ARG A 79 47.24 -7.25 25.01
C ARG A 79 46.22 -6.61 24.06
N VAL A 80 46.50 -5.38 23.62
CA VAL A 80 45.69 -4.64 22.65
C VAL A 80 45.73 -5.36 21.31
N ASP A 81 46.90 -5.71 20.79
CA ASP A 81 47.07 -6.44 19.53
C ASP A 81 46.26 -7.74 19.55
N ARG A 82 46.34 -8.53 20.63
CA ARG A 82 45.53 -9.75 20.77
C ARG A 82 44.03 -9.48 20.79
N ALA A 83 43.60 -8.40 21.42
CA ALA A 83 42.19 -8.04 21.48
C ALA A 83 41.69 -7.54 20.12
N VAL A 84 42.50 -6.73 19.43
CA VAL A 84 42.24 -6.24 18.08
C VAL A 84 42.17 -7.41 17.12
N THR A 85 43.19 -8.28 17.05
CA THR A 85 43.17 -9.47 16.18
C THR A 85 41.97 -10.38 16.46
N ALA A 86 41.62 -10.59 17.73
CA ALA A 86 40.46 -11.41 18.07
C ALA A 86 39.14 -10.79 17.59
N GLU A 87 39.00 -9.47 17.73
CA GLU A 87 37.79 -8.76 17.33
C GLU A 87 37.71 -8.56 15.81
N THR A 88 38.84 -8.33 15.12
CA THR A 88 38.89 -8.28 13.66
C THR A 88 38.52 -9.63 13.06
N SER A 89 39.10 -10.73 13.54
CA SER A 89 38.71 -12.07 13.06
C SER A 89 37.23 -12.36 13.33
N ARG A 90 36.69 -11.94 14.48
CA ARG A 90 35.25 -12.10 14.77
C ARG A 90 34.38 -11.29 13.80
N LEU A 91 34.76 -10.05 13.52
CA LEU A 91 34.07 -9.17 12.57
C LEU A 91 34.15 -9.74 11.15
N GLU A 92 35.31 -10.18 10.71
CA GLU A 92 35.52 -10.82 9.40
C GLU A 92 34.62 -12.05 9.24
N GLU A 93 34.58 -12.95 10.23
CA GLU A 93 33.68 -14.11 10.23
C GLU A 93 32.20 -13.70 10.17
N GLU A 94 31.79 -12.70 10.96
CA GLU A 94 30.41 -12.21 10.97
C GLU A 94 30.03 -11.54 9.64
N TYR A 95 30.94 -10.78 9.04
CA TYR A 95 30.74 -10.15 7.73
C TYR A 95 30.68 -11.19 6.61
N ALA A 96 31.58 -12.18 6.60
CA ALA A 96 31.56 -13.26 5.62
C ALA A 96 30.21 -14.01 5.68
N GLN A 97 29.74 -14.37 6.87
CA GLN A 97 28.43 -15.01 7.04
C GLN A 97 27.28 -14.13 6.58
N LYS A 98 27.31 -12.82 6.87
CA LYS A 98 26.26 -11.88 6.39
C LYS A 98 26.26 -11.75 4.88
N VAL A 99 27.43 -11.69 4.25
CA VAL A 99 27.56 -11.61 2.79
C VAL A 99 27.04 -12.90 2.15
N GLU A 100 27.42 -14.06 2.67
CA GLU A 100 26.95 -15.36 2.19
C GLU A 100 25.42 -15.46 2.31
N THR A 101 24.87 -15.23 3.49
CA THR A 101 23.41 -15.29 3.72
C THR A 101 22.63 -14.27 2.89
N PHE A 102 23.14 -13.05 2.73
CA PHE A 102 22.53 -12.03 1.89
C PHE A 102 22.56 -12.42 0.40
N THR A 103 23.66 -13.03 -0.06
CA THR A 103 23.80 -13.50 -1.43
C THR A 103 22.85 -14.67 -1.70
N GLU A 104 22.78 -15.64 -0.81
CA GLU A 104 21.83 -16.75 -0.90
C GLU A 104 20.37 -16.27 -0.90
N GLU A 105 20.01 -15.36 0.00
CA GLU A 105 18.66 -14.79 0.06
C GLU A 105 18.32 -13.99 -1.21
N THR A 106 19.27 -13.20 -1.72
CA THR A 106 19.07 -12.42 -2.94
C THR A 106 18.92 -13.34 -4.15
N ASN A 107 19.76 -14.36 -4.28
CA ASN A 107 19.65 -15.35 -5.37
C ASN A 107 18.31 -16.08 -5.31
N ALA A 108 17.90 -16.57 -4.14
CA ALA A 108 16.62 -17.25 -3.99
C ALA A 108 15.43 -16.36 -4.38
N ARG A 109 15.46 -15.07 -4.01
CA ARG A 109 14.45 -14.10 -4.42
C ARG A 109 14.48 -13.88 -5.94
N VAL A 110 15.66 -13.71 -6.52
CA VAL A 110 15.80 -13.52 -7.98
C VAL A 110 15.25 -14.74 -8.72
N ASP A 111 15.58 -15.94 -8.27
CA ASP A 111 15.07 -17.20 -8.86
C ASP A 111 13.54 -17.26 -8.75
N GLU A 112 12.96 -16.92 -7.60
CA GLU A 112 11.49 -16.86 -7.43
C GLU A 112 10.84 -15.83 -8.38
N TYR A 113 11.44 -14.65 -8.53
CA TYR A 113 10.94 -13.65 -9.47
C TYR A 113 11.06 -14.11 -10.92
N LEU A 114 12.16 -14.77 -11.29
CA LEU A 114 12.36 -15.29 -12.64
C LEU A 114 11.39 -16.42 -12.95
N ASP A 115 11.18 -17.36 -12.02
CA ASP A 115 10.21 -18.43 -12.17
C ASP A 115 8.79 -17.87 -12.36
N TYR A 116 8.40 -16.86 -11.58
CA TYR A 116 7.12 -16.19 -11.75
C TYR A 116 6.98 -15.54 -13.13
N VAL A 117 7.99 -14.79 -13.57
CA VAL A 117 7.98 -14.12 -14.88
C VAL A 117 7.93 -15.14 -16.02
N VAL A 118 8.66 -16.25 -15.91
CA VAL A 118 8.66 -17.32 -16.92
C VAL A 118 7.30 -18.01 -16.96
N GLN A 119 6.69 -18.30 -15.81
CA GLN A 119 5.36 -18.91 -15.74
C GLN A 119 4.30 -18.00 -16.38
N GLU A 120 4.28 -16.72 -16.00
CA GLU A 120 3.35 -15.73 -16.55
C GLU A 120 3.57 -15.56 -18.06
N TRP A 121 4.83 -15.51 -18.52
CA TRP A 121 5.13 -15.42 -19.94
C TRP A 121 4.65 -16.67 -20.70
N MET A 122 4.86 -17.87 -20.15
CA MET A 122 4.37 -19.11 -20.75
C MET A 122 2.84 -19.13 -20.84
N GLU A 123 2.15 -18.73 -19.78
CA GLU A 123 0.68 -18.67 -19.74
C GLU A 123 0.13 -17.63 -20.74
N GLN A 124 0.72 -16.43 -20.79
CA GLN A 124 0.33 -15.40 -21.75
C GLN A 124 0.60 -15.82 -23.20
N ASN A 125 1.72 -16.47 -23.49
CA ASN A 125 2.00 -16.96 -24.84
C ASN A 125 1.09 -18.12 -25.23
N GLU A 126 0.74 -19.01 -24.31
CA GLU A 126 -0.24 -20.07 -24.58
C GLU A 126 -1.58 -19.46 -25.01
N VAL A 127 -2.09 -18.48 -24.26
CA VAL A 127 -3.33 -17.76 -24.61
C VAL A 127 -3.21 -17.04 -25.95
N ALA A 128 -2.11 -16.32 -26.18
CA ALA A 128 -1.89 -15.60 -27.44
C ALA A 128 -1.81 -16.54 -28.65
N ILE A 129 -1.15 -17.70 -28.51
CA ILE A 129 -1.07 -18.71 -29.57
C ILE A 129 -2.44 -19.34 -29.80
N GLU A 130 -3.20 -19.67 -28.76
CA GLU A 130 -4.54 -20.24 -28.90
C GLU A 130 -5.49 -19.25 -29.57
N GLU A 131 -5.47 -17.97 -29.18
CA GLU A 131 -6.28 -16.92 -29.80
C GLU A 131 -5.88 -16.70 -31.26
N ALA A 132 -4.57 -16.63 -31.56
CA ALA A 132 -4.06 -16.49 -32.91
C ALA A 132 -4.49 -17.66 -33.80
N LEU A 133 -4.33 -18.89 -33.31
CA LEU A 133 -4.67 -20.11 -34.05
C LEU A 133 -6.19 -20.27 -34.21
N THR A 134 -6.98 -19.89 -33.20
CA THR A 134 -8.44 -19.87 -33.30
C THR A 134 -8.91 -18.82 -34.31
N THR A 135 -8.29 -17.64 -34.31
CA THR A 135 -8.59 -16.57 -35.28
C THR A 135 -8.20 -16.98 -36.70
N GLU A 136 -7.05 -17.62 -36.86
CA GLU A 136 -6.60 -18.15 -38.15
C GLU A 136 -7.56 -19.24 -38.65
N LEU A 137 -7.86 -20.25 -37.82
CA LEU A 137 -8.77 -21.34 -38.18
C LEU A 137 -10.18 -20.85 -38.49
N THR A 138 -10.70 -19.89 -37.70
CA THR A 138 -12.02 -19.30 -37.96
C THR A 138 -12.03 -18.47 -39.24
N THR A 139 -10.95 -17.74 -39.53
CA THR A 139 -10.80 -16.99 -40.79
C THR A 139 -10.72 -17.93 -41.99
N GLU A 140 -9.90 -18.99 -41.94
CA GLU A 140 -9.80 -20.00 -42.99
C GLU A 140 -11.13 -20.72 -43.18
N PHE A 141 -11.83 -21.05 -42.10
CA PHE A 141 -13.16 -21.65 -42.17
C PHE A 141 -14.18 -20.72 -42.82
N ILE A 142 -14.19 -19.43 -42.46
CA ILE A 142 -15.08 -18.42 -43.07
C ILE A 142 -14.74 -18.22 -44.55
N GLU A 143 -13.46 -18.21 -44.90
CA GLU A 143 -13.02 -18.11 -46.29
C GLU A 143 -13.41 -19.37 -47.09
N GLY A 144 -13.26 -20.56 -46.51
CA GLY A 144 -13.73 -21.82 -47.08
C GLY A 144 -15.24 -21.85 -47.28
N LEU A 145 -16.01 -21.34 -46.30
CA LEU A 145 -17.45 -21.17 -46.43
C LEU A 145 -17.79 -20.19 -47.55
N LYS A 146 -17.14 -19.02 -47.62
CA LYS A 146 -17.33 -18.03 -48.68
C LYS A 146 -17.08 -18.64 -50.06
N ASN A 147 -16.00 -19.39 -50.22
CA ASN A 147 -15.67 -20.06 -51.47
C ASN A 147 -16.72 -21.13 -51.82
N LEU A 148 -17.16 -21.94 -50.85
CA LEU A 148 -18.22 -22.93 -51.05
C LEU A 148 -19.57 -22.29 -51.43
N PHE A 149 -19.95 -21.19 -50.77
CA PHE A 149 -21.16 -20.43 -51.07
C PHE A 149 -21.12 -19.83 -52.48
N ALA A 150 -19.95 -19.33 -52.90
CA ALA A 150 -19.73 -18.81 -54.25
C ALA A 150 -19.77 -19.94 -55.31
N GLU A 151 -19.16 -21.09 -55.06
CA GLU A 151 -19.14 -22.23 -55.98
C GLU A 151 -20.51 -22.88 -56.16
N HIS A 152 -21.33 -22.92 -55.10
CA HIS A 152 -22.65 -23.55 -55.14
C HIS A 152 -23.81 -22.62 -55.54
N TYR A 153 -23.54 -21.37 -55.95
CA TYR A 153 -24.57 -20.38 -56.26
C TYR A 153 -25.70 -20.39 -55.22
N ILE A 154 -25.33 -20.35 -53.94
CA ILE A 154 -26.22 -19.75 -52.97
C ILE A 154 -26.08 -18.25 -53.26
N ASP A 155 -26.77 -17.79 -54.30
CA ASP A 155 -27.15 -16.39 -54.46
C ASP A 155 -27.76 -16.04 -53.11
N ILE A 156 -26.98 -15.36 -52.26
CA ILE A 156 -27.52 -14.72 -51.08
C ILE A 156 -28.51 -13.73 -51.68
N PRO A 157 -29.83 -13.98 -51.58
CA PRO A 157 -30.81 -13.15 -52.24
C PRO A 157 -30.54 -11.71 -51.79
N GLU A 158 -30.64 -10.72 -52.68
CA GLU A 158 -30.46 -9.31 -52.32
C GLU A 158 -31.30 -8.92 -51.07
N ASP A 159 -32.41 -9.63 -50.83
CA ASP A 159 -33.23 -9.58 -49.62
C ASP A 159 -32.48 -9.85 -48.29
N LYS A 160 -31.31 -10.51 -48.29
CA LYS A 160 -30.48 -10.79 -47.10
C LYS A 160 -29.38 -9.74 -46.88
N LEU A 161 -29.04 -8.95 -47.91
CA LEU A 161 -28.20 -7.74 -47.76
C LEU A 161 -28.98 -6.66 -47.00
N ASP A 162 -30.30 -6.59 -47.21
CA ASP A 162 -31.21 -5.75 -46.42
C ASP A 162 -31.20 -6.18 -44.94
N VAL A 163 -31.21 -7.49 -44.66
CA VAL A 163 -31.11 -8.01 -43.27
C VAL A 163 -29.77 -7.67 -42.61
N LEU A 164 -28.67 -7.57 -43.37
CA LEU A 164 -27.39 -7.11 -42.82
C LEU A 164 -27.45 -5.61 -42.49
N GLY A 165 -28.09 -4.79 -43.34
CA GLY A 165 -28.39 -3.40 -43.03
C GLY A 165 -29.25 -3.26 -41.76
N GLU A 166 -30.36 -4.01 -41.68
CA GLU A 166 -31.21 -4.04 -40.49
C GLU A 166 -30.47 -4.54 -39.24
N LEU A 167 -29.54 -5.49 -39.38
CA LEU A 167 -28.74 -6.00 -38.27
C LEU A 167 -27.73 -4.95 -37.82
N THR A 168 -27.08 -4.25 -38.74
CA THR A 168 -26.17 -3.14 -38.43
C THR A 168 -26.92 -2.00 -37.76
N ASP A 169 -28.06 -1.57 -38.30
CA ASP A 169 -28.92 -0.55 -37.69
C ASP A 169 -29.35 -0.96 -36.28
N LYS A 170 -29.67 -2.25 -36.07
CA LYS A 170 -30.04 -2.78 -34.76
C LYS A 170 -28.86 -2.87 -33.81
N VAL A 171 -27.65 -3.13 -34.30
CA VAL A 171 -26.42 -3.10 -33.51
C VAL A 171 -26.15 -1.67 -33.06
N GLU A 172 -26.21 -0.69 -33.96
CA GLU A 172 -26.07 0.74 -33.62
C GLU A 172 -27.14 1.19 -32.62
N GLU A 173 -28.39 0.76 -32.78
CA GLU A 173 -29.48 1.04 -31.82
C GLU A 173 -29.21 0.39 -30.45
N LEU A 174 -28.71 -0.85 -30.44
CA LEU A 174 -28.38 -1.56 -29.21
C LEU A 174 -27.16 -0.94 -28.51
N GLU A 175 -26.14 -0.51 -29.25
CA GLU A 175 -24.99 0.22 -28.71
C GLU A 175 -25.42 1.56 -28.12
N ALA A 176 -26.28 2.32 -28.81
CA ALA A 176 -26.83 3.56 -28.30
C ALA A 176 -27.64 3.34 -27.00
N LYS A 177 -28.50 2.32 -26.97
CA LYS A 177 -29.24 1.92 -25.76
C LYS A 177 -28.31 1.44 -24.65
N LEU A 178 -27.26 0.70 -24.98
CA LEU A 178 -26.29 0.23 -24.01
C LEU A 178 -25.57 1.42 -23.37
N ASN A 179 -25.12 2.38 -24.17
CA ASN A 179 -24.50 3.60 -23.66
C ASN A 179 -25.46 4.39 -22.77
N GLU A 180 -26.72 4.55 -23.16
CA GLU A 180 -27.74 5.19 -22.32
C GLU A 180 -27.93 4.44 -20.99
N GLN A 181 -27.98 3.10 -21.00
CA GLN A 181 -28.08 2.29 -19.78
C GLN A 181 -26.81 2.37 -18.93
N VAL A 182 -25.63 2.45 -19.54
CA VAL A 182 -24.35 2.63 -18.83
C VAL A 182 -24.32 3.99 -18.15
N ASP A 183 -24.69 5.06 -18.85
CA ASP A 183 -24.78 6.41 -18.29
C ASP A 183 -25.78 6.47 -17.14
N ALA A 184 -26.97 5.88 -17.32
CA ALA A 184 -27.96 5.76 -16.26
C ALA A 184 -27.42 4.94 -15.06
N ASN A 185 -26.66 3.87 -15.30
CA ASN A 185 -26.05 3.08 -14.24
C ASN A 185 -24.98 3.87 -13.46
N ILE A 186 -24.17 4.65 -14.17
CA ILE A 186 -23.15 5.53 -13.57
C ILE A 186 -23.84 6.61 -12.72
N GLU A 187 -24.92 7.22 -13.22
CA GLU A 187 -25.70 8.20 -12.47
C GLU A 187 -26.35 7.59 -11.23
N MET A 188 -26.99 6.43 -11.37
CA MET A 188 -27.57 5.68 -10.23
C MET A 188 -26.51 5.31 -9.20
N LYS A 189 -25.32 4.86 -9.60
CA LYS A 189 -24.21 4.57 -8.68
C LYS A 189 -23.70 5.82 -7.97
N LYS A 190 -23.59 6.94 -8.68
CA LYS A 190 -23.20 8.23 -8.10
C LYS A 190 -24.22 8.68 -7.05
N ASP A 191 -25.50 8.55 -7.34
CA ASP A 191 -26.55 8.91 -6.39
C ASP A 191 -26.61 7.93 -5.21
N LEU A 192 -26.43 6.63 -5.44
CA LEU A 192 -26.29 5.64 -4.37
C LEU A 192 -25.12 5.98 -3.44
N GLY A 193 -23.97 6.38 -4.00
CA GLY A 193 -22.82 6.84 -3.22
C GLY A 193 -23.11 8.09 -2.40
N LYS A 194 -23.84 9.08 -2.95
CA LYS A 194 -24.29 10.26 -2.19
C LYS A 194 -25.25 9.89 -1.06
N PHE A 195 -26.21 9.00 -1.32
CA PHE A 195 -27.16 8.54 -0.31
C PHE A 195 -26.43 7.78 0.80
N ALA A 196 -25.54 6.84 0.48
CA ALA A 196 -24.71 6.14 1.45
C ALA A 196 -23.83 7.11 2.27
N LYS A 197 -23.16 8.08 1.61
CA LYS A 197 -22.39 9.13 2.30
C LYS A 197 -23.25 9.89 3.29
N THR A 198 -24.47 10.26 2.90
CA THR A 198 -25.41 11.00 3.74
C THR A 198 -25.93 10.15 4.90
N GLU A 199 -26.27 8.88 4.64
CA GLU A 199 -26.75 7.94 5.65
C GLU A 199 -25.70 7.70 6.74
N ILE A 200 -24.46 7.38 6.33
CA ILE A 200 -23.34 7.19 7.27
C ILE A 200 -23.04 8.49 8.01
N PHE A 201 -23.09 9.65 7.33
CA PHE A 201 -22.88 10.93 7.98
C PHE A 201 -23.95 11.20 9.05
N VAL A 202 -25.22 10.94 8.76
CA VAL A 202 -26.32 11.09 9.72
C VAL A 202 -26.09 10.16 10.91
N GLU A 203 -25.85 8.86 10.67
CA GLU A 203 -25.55 7.86 11.70
C GLU A 203 -24.39 8.30 12.61
N MET A 204 -23.28 8.77 12.02
CA MET A 204 -22.11 9.23 12.77
C MET A 204 -22.31 10.59 13.44
N SER A 205 -23.31 11.38 13.03
CA SER A 205 -23.67 12.65 13.66
C SER A 205 -24.69 12.49 14.80
N GLU A 206 -25.28 11.30 14.97
CA GLU A 206 -26.22 11.03 16.05
C GLU A 206 -25.57 11.23 17.42
N GLY A 207 -26.22 12.03 18.25
CA GLY A 207 -25.75 12.41 19.59
C GLY A 207 -24.84 13.63 19.66
N LEU A 208 -24.49 14.27 18.53
CA LEU A 208 -23.78 15.55 18.51
C LEU A 208 -24.76 16.73 18.58
N ALA A 209 -24.36 17.82 19.26
CA ALA A 209 -25.13 19.06 19.22
C ALA A 209 -25.13 19.67 17.81
N ARG A 210 -26.18 20.41 17.42
CA ARG A 210 -26.31 20.99 16.06
C ARG A 210 -25.07 21.77 15.60
N THR A 211 -24.43 22.51 16.50
CA THR A 211 -23.19 23.26 16.23
C THR A 211 -21.95 22.38 16.06
N GLN A 212 -21.95 21.19 16.65
CA GLN A 212 -20.91 20.18 16.46
C GLN A 212 -21.12 19.41 15.15
N VAL A 213 -22.38 19.17 14.75
CA VAL A 213 -22.71 18.56 13.45
C VAL A 213 -22.24 19.43 12.29
N GLU A 214 -22.41 20.76 12.37
CA GLU A 214 -21.91 21.68 11.35
C GLU A 214 -20.37 21.63 11.22
N LYS A 215 -19.65 21.57 12.35
CA LYS A 215 -18.19 21.38 12.35
C LYS A 215 -17.77 20.00 11.85
N PHE A 216 -18.54 18.97 12.17
CA PHE A 216 -18.31 17.62 11.69
C PHE A 216 -18.53 17.51 10.18
N ALA A 217 -19.53 18.23 9.64
CA ALA A 217 -19.75 18.34 8.20
C ALA A 217 -18.56 18.99 7.49
N GLU A 218 -18.06 20.12 8.00
CA GLU A 218 -16.89 20.81 7.42
C GLU A 218 -15.64 19.90 7.39
N LEU A 219 -15.42 19.12 8.45
CA LEU A 219 -14.32 18.15 8.51
C LEU A 219 -14.55 16.93 7.60
N ALA A 220 -15.81 16.53 7.39
CA ALA A 220 -16.20 15.40 6.55
C ALA A 220 -16.21 15.74 5.04
N GLU A 221 -16.35 17.01 4.67
CA GLU A 221 -16.25 17.47 3.28
C GLU A 221 -14.89 17.17 2.66
N GLY A 222 -13.82 17.19 3.46
CA GLY A 222 -12.46 16.85 3.02
C GLY A 222 -12.19 15.35 2.86
N ILE A 223 -13.17 14.47 3.11
CA ILE A 223 -13.00 13.02 2.96
C ILE A 223 -13.68 12.53 1.67
N ASP A 224 -12.87 11.93 0.80
CA ASP A 224 -13.33 11.19 -0.37
C ASP A 224 -14.08 9.92 0.02
N PHE A 225 -15.24 9.71 -0.61
CA PHE A 225 -16.03 8.50 -0.49
C PHE A 225 -15.50 7.45 -1.47
N SER A 226 -14.72 6.50 -0.95
CA SER A 226 -14.22 5.36 -1.73
C SER A 226 -15.07 4.11 -1.52
N ASP A 227 -15.44 3.84 -0.27
CA ASP A 227 -16.14 2.64 0.17
C ASP A 227 -16.86 2.94 1.49
N GLU A 228 -17.99 2.29 1.74
CA GLU A 228 -18.85 2.54 2.91
C GLU A 228 -18.11 2.28 4.23
N GLU A 229 -17.41 1.15 4.36
CA GLU A 229 -16.71 0.79 5.60
C GLU A 229 -15.53 1.74 5.85
N SER A 230 -14.80 2.09 4.80
CA SER A 230 -13.65 2.98 4.86
C SER A 230 -14.08 4.41 5.20
N TYR A 231 -15.19 4.89 4.64
CA TYR A 231 -15.77 6.18 4.96
C TYR A 231 -16.27 6.24 6.41
N ARG A 232 -16.98 5.19 6.88
CA ARG A 232 -17.42 5.04 8.27
C ARG A 232 -16.23 5.05 9.25
N ARG A 233 -15.13 4.36 8.94
CA ARG A 233 -13.91 4.37 9.77
C ARG A 233 -13.27 5.76 9.86
N LYS A 234 -13.12 6.46 8.74
CA LYS A 234 -12.56 7.83 8.71
C LYS A 234 -13.43 8.82 9.48
N LEU A 235 -14.75 8.73 9.34
CA LEU A 235 -15.69 9.55 10.10
C LEU A 235 -15.67 9.25 11.60
N ASN A 236 -15.57 7.98 11.99
CA ASN A 236 -15.37 7.60 13.39
C ASN A 236 -14.07 8.16 13.96
N LEU A 237 -12.97 8.11 13.21
CA LEU A 237 -11.70 8.70 13.64
C LEU A 237 -11.83 10.21 13.89
N ILE A 238 -12.55 10.94 13.03
CA ILE A 238 -12.80 12.36 13.25
C ILE A 238 -13.70 12.56 14.48
N ARG A 239 -14.76 11.77 14.61
CA ARG A 239 -15.66 11.81 15.77
C ARG A 239 -14.90 11.59 17.07
N GLU A 240 -14.05 10.58 17.14
CA GLU A 240 -13.25 10.27 18.32
C GLU A 240 -12.20 11.34 18.62
N ASN A 241 -11.48 11.84 17.62
CA ASN A 241 -10.40 12.79 17.88
C ASN A 241 -10.88 14.22 18.17
N TYR A 242 -11.99 14.65 17.55
CA TYR A 242 -12.48 16.04 17.68
C TYR A 242 -13.68 16.17 18.61
N PHE A 243 -14.47 15.11 18.79
CA PHE A 243 -15.74 15.15 19.51
C PHE A 243 -15.85 14.11 20.62
N ALA A 244 -14.89 13.19 20.80
CA ALA A 244 -14.89 12.36 22.00
C ALA A 244 -14.76 13.27 23.22
N ALA A 245 -15.76 13.17 24.08
CA ALA A 245 -15.74 13.78 25.38
C ALA A 245 -14.42 13.38 26.07
N LYS A 246 -13.76 14.36 26.69
CA LYS A 246 -12.87 14.13 27.83
C LYS A 246 -13.69 13.48 28.96
N ALA A 247 -14.11 12.24 28.79
CA ALA A 247 -14.75 11.40 29.79
C ALA A 247 -13.67 10.88 30.73
N LYS A 248 -13.06 11.82 31.48
CA LYS A 248 -12.28 11.61 32.71
C LYS A 248 -12.00 12.98 33.33
N LYS A 249 -13.07 13.70 33.67
CA LYS A 249 -13.07 14.75 34.71
C LYS A 249 -14.50 14.94 35.23
N SER A 250 -14.79 14.08 36.21
CA SER A 250 -15.67 14.29 37.37
C SER A 250 -17.09 14.83 37.12
N ASP A 251 -18.02 13.90 37.28
CA ASP A 251 -19.41 13.99 37.79
C ASP A 251 -19.58 14.88 39.04
N ILE A 252 -19.17 16.14 38.99
CA ILE A 252 -19.41 17.08 40.07
C ILE A 252 -19.78 18.40 39.40
N VAL A 253 -21.08 18.63 39.17
CA VAL A 253 -21.74 19.96 39.19
C VAL A 253 -23.22 19.88 38.75
N GLU A 254 -23.70 18.78 38.17
CA GLU A 254 -25.09 18.70 37.66
C GLU A 254 -26.02 17.80 38.52
N GLU A 255 -25.79 17.75 39.84
CA GLU A 255 -26.69 17.11 40.83
C GLU A 255 -27.32 18.15 41.78
N LEU A 256 -27.52 19.39 41.32
CA LEU A 256 -28.08 20.47 42.17
C LEU A 256 -29.06 21.43 41.46
N ALA A 257 -29.59 21.10 40.26
CA ALA A 257 -30.42 22.06 39.51
C ALA A 257 -31.67 21.54 38.79
N GLU A 258 -32.10 20.28 38.93
CA GLU A 258 -33.38 19.82 38.32
C GLU A 258 -34.24 18.94 39.24
N GLU A 259 -34.08 19.05 40.57
CA GLU A 259 -35.08 18.55 41.53
C GLU A 259 -36.10 19.64 41.84
N ALA A 260 -36.87 20.07 40.83
CA ALA A 260 -38.12 20.80 41.00
C ALA A 260 -38.87 20.90 39.67
N GLU A 261 -39.69 19.91 39.35
CA GLU A 261 -41.05 20.04 38.79
C GLU A 261 -41.46 18.75 38.06
N ASP A 262 -41.80 17.73 38.84
CA ASP A 262 -42.81 16.76 38.40
C ASP A 262 -43.68 16.38 39.60
N ILE A 263 -44.70 17.21 39.87
CA ILE A 263 -45.76 16.88 40.82
C ILE A 263 -46.95 16.41 39.99
N GLU A 264 -47.10 15.09 39.97
CA GLU A 264 -48.24 14.34 39.48
C GLU A 264 -49.57 14.98 39.89
N GLN A 265 -50.50 15.08 38.93
CA GLN A 265 -51.87 15.53 39.18
C GLN A 265 -52.61 14.54 40.09
N PRO A 266 -53.16 14.95 41.26
CA PRO A 266 -54.07 14.09 41.97
C PRO A 266 -55.49 14.23 41.38
N VAL A 267 -56.01 13.06 41.01
CA VAL A 267 -57.36 12.73 40.58
C VAL A 267 -58.42 13.46 41.42
N GLN A 268 -59.38 14.10 40.74
CA GLN A 268 -60.54 14.73 41.36
C GLN A 268 -61.33 13.72 42.19
N GLN A 269 -61.21 13.81 43.51
CA GLN A 269 -62.15 13.17 44.43
C GLN A 269 -62.99 14.24 45.13
N ASN A 270 -64.28 14.00 45.10
CA ASN A 270 -65.35 14.89 45.52
C ASN A 270 -65.35 15.01 47.05
N TYR A 271 -64.70 16.03 47.60
CA TYR A 271 -64.80 16.40 49.02
C TYR A 271 -65.52 17.75 49.09
N GLY A 272 -66.69 17.77 49.73
CA GLY A 272 -67.64 18.90 49.81
C GLY A 272 -67.05 20.24 50.26
N GLU A 273 -67.55 20.84 51.35
CA GLU A 273 -67.17 22.21 51.75
C GLU A 273 -65.65 22.41 51.96
N VAL A 274 -64.91 21.31 52.22
CA VAL A 274 -63.45 21.29 52.39
C VAL A 274 -62.68 21.52 51.07
N GLY A 275 -63.24 21.12 49.92
CA GLY A 275 -62.57 21.26 48.62
C GLY A 275 -62.31 22.71 48.23
N ARG A 276 -63.17 23.64 48.66
CA ARG A 276 -63.00 25.08 48.40
C ARG A 276 -61.80 25.67 49.14
N TYR A 277 -61.51 25.20 50.34
CA TYR A 277 -60.35 25.65 51.11
C TYR A 277 -59.04 25.18 50.48
N VAL A 278 -58.99 23.94 50.00
CA VAL A 278 -57.81 23.39 49.31
C VAL A 278 -57.52 24.17 48.03
N GLN A 279 -58.56 24.52 47.26
CA GLN A 279 -58.42 25.31 46.04
C GLN A 279 -58.04 26.78 46.31
N ALA A 280 -58.48 27.35 47.43
CA ALA A 280 -58.08 28.70 47.83
C ALA A 280 -56.61 28.75 48.26
N ILE A 281 -56.15 27.76 49.04
CA ILE A 281 -54.76 27.65 49.47
C ILE A 281 -53.83 27.45 48.26
N SER A 282 -54.20 26.58 47.31
CA SER A 282 -53.37 26.35 46.12
C SER A 282 -53.24 27.59 45.22
N ARG A 283 -54.26 28.45 45.18
CA ARG A 283 -54.19 29.73 44.46
C ARG A 283 -53.38 30.81 45.19
N THR A 284 -53.36 30.80 46.52
CA THR A 284 -52.54 31.77 47.29
C THR A 284 -51.09 31.36 47.44
N ALA A 285 -50.77 30.06 47.34
CA ALA A 285 -49.40 29.55 47.42
C ALA A 285 -48.57 29.79 46.15
N LYS A 286 -49.19 30.23 45.05
CA LYS A 286 -48.53 30.47 43.76
C LYS A 286 -48.29 31.96 43.45
N LYS A 287 -48.14 32.79 44.48
CA LYS A 287 -47.82 34.22 44.35
C LYS A 287 -46.58 34.58 45.17
#